data_AF-A0A326GCN9-F1
#
_entry.id   AF-A0A326GCN9-F1
#
_cell.length_a   1.000
_cell.length_b   1.000
_cell.length_c   1.000
_cell.angle_alpha   90.00
_cell.angle_beta   90.00
_cell.angle_gamma   90.00
#
_symmetry.space_group_name_H-M   'P 1'
#
loop_
_entity.id
_entity.type
_entity.pdbx_description
1 polymer ?
#
loop_
_entity_poly.entity_id
_entity_poly.type
_entity_poly.pdbx_seq_one_letter_code
_entity_poly.pdbx_strand_id
1 'polypeptide(L)'
;WVANDGTLAAVTTRSLDGDAVTEVRKVDGSVSLHDPVTGRKLSPISAPKARSIALRAWTGPRTTIEGARLVHEPVGTEFRGPFPAWQVTYADEASTRLYIDATSGTLGAARSDTWRLFDFIWGLHIMDWTERDRINSWWLLLFGIGGTIIALSGFVLLANRMPRLRRRIKKSKLA
;
A
#
# COMPACT_ATOMS: atom_id res chain seq x y z
N TRP A 1 -8.86 -34.76 12.76
CA TRP A 1 -8.83 -33.93 13.97
C TRP A 1 -9.70 -32.68 13.83
N VAL A 2 -9.91 -32.12 12.63
CA VAL A 2 -10.95 -31.10 12.40
C VAL A 2 -12.31 -31.78 12.25
N ALA A 3 -13.30 -31.37 13.04
CA ALA A 3 -14.70 -31.71 12.86
C ALA A 3 -15.47 -30.45 12.46
N ASN A 4 -16.43 -30.58 11.54
CA ASN A 4 -17.30 -29.47 11.17
C ASN A 4 -18.52 -29.44 12.10
N ASP A 5 -18.52 -28.48 13.03
CA ASP A 5 -19.61 -28.22 14.00
C ASP A 5 -20.55 -27.09 13.53
N GLY A 6 -20.51 -26.73 12.24
CA GLY A 6 -21.25 -25.60 11.68
C GLY A 6 -20.51 -24.26 11.77
N THR A 7 -19.33 -24.22 12.39
CA THR A 7 -18.50 -22.99 12.46
C THR A 7 -17.35 -22.98 11.44
N LEU A 8 -17.19 -24.05 10.66
CA LEU A 8 -16.12 -24.22 9.69
C LEU A 8 -16.50 -23.60 8.33
N ALA A 9 -15.72 -22.63 7.85
CA ALA A 9 -15.91 -22.06 6.52
C ALA A 9 -15.05 -22.76 5.47
N ALA A 10 -13.77 -23.01 5.78
CA ALA A 10 -12.85 -23.67 4.86
C ALA A 10 -11.69 -24.34 5.61
N VAL A 11 -11.16 -25.41 5.02
CA VAL A 11 -9.91 -26.05 5.45
C VAL A 11 -9.02 -26.17 4.23
N THR A 12 -7.81 -25.63 4.31
CA THR A 12 -6.87 -25.63 3.18
C THR A 12 -5.49 -26.01 3.67
N THR A 13 -4.89 -27.02 3.05
CA THR A 13 -3.50 -27.38 3.33
C THR A 13 -2.59 -26.67 2.34
N ARG A 14 -1.57 -25.98 2.86
CA ARG A 14 -0.55 -25.29 2.04
C ARG A 14 0.84 -25.46 2.63
N SER A 15 1.86 -25.20 1.82
CA SER A 15 3.23 -25.07 2.33
C SER A 15 3.43 -23.67 2.92
N LEU A 16 3.86 -23.60 4.16
CA LEU A 16 4.33 -22.38 4.82
C LEU A 16 5.77 -22.58 5.23
N ASP A 17 6.67 -21.81 4.62
CA ASP A 17 8.07 -21.82 5.00
C ASP A 17 8.66 -23.26 4.91
N GLY A 18 8.30 -24.00 3.86
CA GLY A 18 8.77 -25.38 3.60
C GLY A 18 8.01 -26.46 4.36
N ASP A 19 7.23 -26.12 5.38
CA ASP A 19 6.46 -27.08 6.16
C ASP A 19 5.01 -27.14 5.66
N ALA A 20 4.42 -28.32 5.64
CA ALA A 20 2.99 -28.47 5.35
C ALA A 20 2.18 -27.99 6.57
N VAL A 21 1.26 -27.05 6.35
CA VAL A 21 0.34 -26.53 7.38
C VAL A 21 -1.09 -26.58 6.89
N THR A 22 -2.01 -26.90 7.79
CA THR A 22 -3.45 -26.85 7.54
C THR A 22 -4.00 -25.55 8.11
N GLU A 23 -4.48 -24.68 7.22
CA GLU A 23 -5.22 -23.47 7.54
C GLU A 23 -6.69 -23.82 7.72
N VAL A 24 -7.22 -23.55 8.92
CA VAL A 24 -8.62 -23.69 9.29
C VAL A 24 -9.21 -22.29 9.39
N ARG A 25 -10.19 -22.00 8.53
CA ARG A 25 -10.94 -20.75 8.51
C ARG A 25 -12.35 -21.01 9.03
N LYS A 26 -12.76 -20.19 9.99
CA LYS A 26 -14.11 -20.24 10.55
C LYS A 26 -15.04 -19.24 9.86
N VAL A 27 -16.34 -19.43 10.06
CA VAL A 27 -17.40 -18.57 9.51
C VAL A 27 -17.34 -17.16 10.11
N ASP A 28 -16.80 -17.00 11.33
CA ASP A 28 -16.53 -15.70 11.96
C ASP A 28 -15.35 -14.93 11.34
N GLY A 29 -14.65 -15.52 10.37
CA GLY A 29 -13.47 -14.94 9.71
C GLY A 29 -12.14 -15.23 10.43
N SER A 30 -12.15 -15.90 11.59
CA SER A 30 -10.93 -16.28 12.29
C SER A 30 -10.17 -17.37 11.55
N VAL A 31 -8.85 -17.26 11.57
CA VAL A 31 -7.92 -18.17 10.89
C VAL A 31 -6.96 -18.79 11.91
N SER A 32 -6.72 -20.09 11.77
CA SER A 32 -5.74 -20.81 12.60
C SER A 32 -4.98 -21.82 11.76
N LEU A 33 -3.69 -21.96 12.04
CA LEU A 33 -2.81 -22.94 11.45
C LEU A 33 -2.66 -24.13 12.39
N HIS A 34 -2.63 -25.31 11.81
CA HIS A 34 -2.48 -26.57 12.49
C HIS A 34 -1.55 -27.50 11.72
N ASP A 35 -0.92 -28.41 12.44
CA ASP A 35 -0.15 -29.50 11.86
C ASP A 35 -1.09 -30.46 11.11
N PRO A 36 -0.83 -30.80 9.84
CA PRO A 36 -1.72 -31.63 9.05
C PRO A 36 -1.82 -33.07 9.60
N VAL A 37 -0.74 -33.59 10.20
CA VAL A 37 -0.64 -34.96 10.69
C VAL A 37 -1.19 -35.07 12.12
N THR A 38 -0.75 -34.18 13.02
CA THR A 38 -1.09 -34.28 14.45
C THR A 38 -2.31 -33.45 14.84
N GLY A 39 -2.68 -32.44 14.04
CA GLY A 39 -3.74 -31.50 14.37
C GLY A 39 -3.40 -30.48 15.45
N ARG A 40 -2.16 -30.49 15.93
CA ARG A 40 -1.69 -29.52 16.92
C ARG A 40 -1.77 -28.12 16.34
N LYS A 41 -2.36 -27.18 17.10
CA LYS A 41 -2.40 -25.77 16.73
C LYS A 41 -0.98 -25.20 16.68
N LEU A 42 -0.63 -24.60 15.54
CA LEU A 42 0.66 -23.96 15.28
C LEU A 42 0.60 -22.43 15.42
N SER A 43 -0.59 -21.82 15.38
CA SER A 43 -0.77 -20.39 15.58
C SER A 43 -0.78 -19.99 17.06
N PRO A 44 -0.22 -18.83 17.43
CA PRO A 44 0.50 -17.88 16.57
C PRO A 44 1.90 -18.39 16.17
N ILE A 45 2.34 -18.06 14.97
CA ILE A 45 3.69 -18.45 14.51
C ILE A 45 4.76 -17.84 15.43
N SER A 46 5.85 -18.57 15.64
CA SER A 46 6.96 -18.12 16.49
C SER A 46 7.82 -17.06 15.79
N ALA A 47 8.52 -16.23 16.56
CA ALA A 47 9.43 -15.22 16.01
C ALA A 47 10.50 -15.82 15.05
N PRO A 48 11.14 -16.97 15.35
CA PRO A 48 12.06 -17.59 14.40
C PRO A 48 11.41 -17.97 13.06
N LYS A 49 10.16 -18.45 13.09
CA LYS A 49 9.40 -18.80 11.89
C LYS A 49 9.00 -17.56 11.09
N ALA A 50 8.63 -16.47 11.77
CA ALA A 50 8.38 -15.19 11.10
C ALA A 50 9.65 -14.64 10.42
N ARG A 51 10.82 -14.79 11.06
CA ARG A 51 12.11 -14.39 10.48
C ARG A 51 12.48 -15.23 9.25
N SER A 52 12.28 -16.55 9.28
CA SER A 52 12.55 -17.40 8.11
C SER A 52 11.63 -17.09 6.93
N ILE A 53 10.34 -16.84 7.21
CA ILE A 53 9.37 -16.39 6.19
C ILE A 53 9.83 -15.06 5.58
N ALA A 54 10.24 -14.10 6.41
CA ALA A 54 10.73 -12.80 5.95
C ALA A 54 11.97 -12.94 5.05
N LEU A 55 12.99 -13.67 5.49
CA LEU A 55 14.20 -13.91 4.68
C LEU A 55 13.91 -14.55 3.32
N ARG A 56 12.92 -15.44 3.24
CA ARG A 56 12.50 -16.06 1.98
C ARG A 56 11.68 -15.14 1.08
N ALA A 57 10.89 -14.24 1.68
CA ALA A 57 10.10 -13.27 0.94
C ALA A 57 10.94 -12.11 0.40
N TRP A 58 12.15 -11.93 0.92
CA TRP A 58 13.06 -10.86 0.51
C TRP A 58 13.61 -11.07 -0.91
N THR A 59 13.39 -10.08 -1.77
CA THR A 59 13.83 -10.08 -3.18
C THR A 59 14.94 -9.08 -3.48
N GLY A 60 15.37 -8.30 -2.48
CA GLY A 60 16.39 -7.25 -2.64
C GLY A 60 17.83 -7.73 -2.47
N PRO A 61 18.81 -6.81 -2.35
CA PRO A 61 20.21 -7.11 -2.05
C PRO A 61 20.37 -7.90 -0.75
N ARG A 62 21.49 -8.60 -0.56
CA ARG A 62 21.74 -9.35 0.68
C ARG A 62 21.57 -8.44 1.90
N THR A 63 20.64 -8.82 2.76
CA THR A 63 20.33 -8.13 4.02
C THR A 63 20.19 -9.14 5.15
N THR A 64 20.21 -8.66 6.38
CA THR A 64 19.91 -9.43 7.59
C THR A 64 18.65 -8.90 8.25
N ILE A 65 18.13 -9.64 9.23
CA ILE A 65 17.01 -9.16 10.05
C ILE A 65 17.60 -8.46 11.26
N GLU A 66 17.26 -7.19 11.42
CA GLU A 66 17.60 -6.38 12.59
C GLU A 66 16.72 -6.78 13.79
N GLY A 67 15.42 -6.96 13.56
CA GLY A 67 14.47 -7.23 14.63
C GLY A 67 13.17 -7.88 14.16
N ALA A 68 12.48 -8.52 15.10
CA ALA A 68 11.11 -9.01 14.90
C ALA A 68 10.31 -8.70 16.16
N ARG A 69 9.21 -7.95 16.02
CA ARG A 69 8.32 -7.59 17.13
C ARG A 69 6.88 -7.98 16.82
N LEU A 70 6.15 -8.43 17.83
CA LEU A 70 4.73 -8.72 17.70
C LEU A 70 3.94 -7.43 17.89
N VAL A 71 3.00 -7.19 17.00
CA VAL A 71 2.15 -6.00 16.96
C VAL A 71 0.69 -6.43 17.10
N HIS A 72 -0.03 -5.77 17.99
CA HIS A 72 -1.44 -6.04 18.29
C HIS A 72 -2.39 -4.93 17.81
N GLU A 73 -1.86 -3.76 17.45
CA GLU A 73 -2.62 -2.57 17.10
C GLU A 73 -2.14 -1.97 15.77
N PRO A 74 -3.00 -1.22 15.05
CA PRO A 74 -2.63 -0.48 13.85
C PRO A 74 -1.38 0.38 14.03
N VAL A 75 -0.38 0.19 13.17
CA VAL A 75 0.85 1.00 13.17
C VAL A 75 0.67 2.16 12.21
N GLY A 76 -0.01 3.21 12.67
CA GLY A 76 -0.27 4.43 11.89
C GLY A 76 -0.94 4.14 10.54
N THR A 77 -0.38 4.68 9.46
CA THR A 77 -0.81 4.42 8.06
C THR A 77 -0.06 3.24 7.42
N GLU A 78 0.95 2.67 8.09
CA GLU A 78 1.84 1.67 7.50
C GLU A 78 1.14 0.32 7.31
N PHE A 79 0.36 -0.10 8.32
CA PHE A 79 -0.31 -1.39 8.34
C PHE A 79 -1.62 -1.34 9.13
N ARG A 80 -2.72 -1.71 8.46
CA ARG A 80 -4.09 -1.85 9.01
C ARG A 80 -4.64 -3.27 8.79
N GLY A 81 -3.76 -4.24 8.57
CA GLY A 81 -4.15 -5.62 8.28
C GLY A 81 -4.61 -6.39 9.54
N PRO A 82 -4.82 -7.71 9.42
CA PRO A 82 -5.25 -8.54 10.53
C PRO A 82 -4.20 -8.57 11.65
N PHE A 83 -4.66 -8.41 12.89
CA PHE A 83 -3.85 -8.50 14.11
C PHE A 83 -4.15 -9.82 14.84
N PRO A 84 -3.18 -10.39 15.58
CA PRO A 84 -1.79 -9.93 15.75
C PRO A 84 -0.91 -10.18 14.52
N ALA A 85 0.06 -9.29 14.28
CA ALA A 85 1.02 -9.40 13.17
C ALA A 85 2.47 -9.25 13.66
N TRP A 86 3.37 -10.05 13.11
CA TRP A 86 4.81 -9.88 13.26
C TRP A 86 5.31 -8.76 12.34
N GLN A 87 5.97 -7.77 12.91
CA GLN A 87 6.75 -6.79 12.18
C GLN A 87 8.21 -7.20 12.20
N VAL A 88 8.74 -7.55 11.03
CA VAL A 88 10.15 -7.90 10.83
C VAL A 88 10.84 -6.71 10.16
N THR A 89 11.91 -6.21 10.78
CA THR A 89 12.72 -5.11 10.26
C THR A 89 14.00 -5.68 9.65
N TYR A 90 14.27 -5.33 8.40
CA TYR A 90 15.52 -5.65 7.72
C TYR A 90 16.60 -4.60 8.02
N ALA A 91 17.86 -5.04 8.03
CA ALA A 91 19.04 -4.20 8.21
C ALA A 91 19.51 -3.61 6.86
N ASP A 92 18.58 -3.12 6.04
CA ASP A 92 18.88 -2.40 4.79
C ASP A 92 18.90 -0.88 5.01
N GLU A 93 19.48 -0.13 4.06
CA GLU A 93 19.57 1.34 4.16
C GLU A 93 18.20 2.02 4.31
N ALA A 94 17.15 1.41 3.78
CA ALA A 94 15.78 1.94 3.85
C ALA A 94 14.97 1.40 5.05
N SER A 95 15.60 0.64 5.96
CA SER A 95 14.98 0.06 7.17
C SER A 95 13.61 -0.57 6.88
N THR A 96 13.57 -1.45 5.89
CA THR A 96 12.35 -2.05 5.37
C THR A 96 11.69 -2.91 6.44
N ARG A 97 10.39 -2.70 6.65
CA ARG A 97 9.53 -3.41 7.58
C ARG A 97 8.57 -4.28 6.80
N LEU A 98 8.61 -5.59 7.06
CA LEU A 98 7.66 -6.55 6.54
C LEU A 98 6.71 -6.98 7.65
N TYR A 99 5.42 -6.83 7.39
CA TYR A 99 4.37 -7.30 8.29
C TYR A 99 3.91 -8.69 7.86
N ILE A 100 3.84 -9.63 8.79
CA ILE A 100 3.41 -11.01 8.59
C ILE A 100 2.30 -11.31 9.58
N ASP A 101 1.14 -11.78 9.13
CA ASP A 101 0.06 -12.14 10.06
C ASP A 101 0.52 -13.29 10.97
N ALA A 102 0.43 -13.11 12.29
CA ALA A 102 0.88 -14.12 13.24
C ALA A 102 -0.07 -15.33 13.27
N THR A 103 -1.33 -15.15 12.87
CA THR A 103 -2.33 -16.23 12.89
C THR A 103 -2.22 -17.12 11.66
N SER A 104 -2.20 -16.56 10.46
CA SER A 104 -2.10 -17.32 9.21
C SER A 104 -0.68 -17.44 8.64
N GLY A 105 0.30 -16.68 9.13
CA GLY A 105 1.64 -16.63 8.54
C GLY A 105 1.66 -16.08 7.11
N THR A 106 0.60 -15.38 6.70
CA THR A 106 0.54 -14.72 5.39
C THR A 106 1.40 -13.46 5.39
N LEU A 107 2.04 -13.21 4.25
CA LEU A 107 2.76 -11.97 4.01
C LEU A 107 1.75 -10.83 3.89
N GLY A 108 1.90 -9.82 4.74
CA GLY A 108 1.14 -8.60 4.70
C GLY A 108 1.82 -7.56 3.81
N ALA A 109 1.91 -6.32 4.30
CA ALA A 109 2.55 -5.24 3.58
C ALA A 109 4.07 -5.19 3.85
N ALA A 110 4.85 -4.84 2.84
CA ALA A 110 6.21 -4.35 2.99
C ALA A 110 6.21 -2.81 2.92
N ARG A 111 6.89 -2.16 3.85
CA ARG A 111 7.00 -0.69 3.94
C ARG A 111 8.44 -0.31 4.22
N SER A 112 8.97 0.68 3.52
CA SER A 112 10.33 1.21 3.74
C SER A 112 10.26 2.67 4.18
N ASP A 113 11.34 3.18 4.79
CA ASP A 113 11.40 4.59 5.20
C ASP A 113 11.44 5.53 3.99
N THR A 114 12.07 5.11 2.87
CA THR A 114 12.01 5.84 1.59
C THR A 114 10.57 6.00 1.11
N TRP A 115 9.73 4.97 1.31
CA TRP A 115 8.32 5.07 0.98
C TRP A 115 7.62 6.14 1.83
N ARG A 116 7.99 6.36 3.10
CA ARG A 116 7.40 7.43 3.93
C ARG A 116 7.70 8.83 3.41
N LEU A 117 8.91 9.06 2.88
CA LEU A 117 9.26 10.34 2.27
C LEU A 117 8.46 10.56 0.98
N PHE A 118 8.38 9.54 0.13
CA PHE A 118 7.53 9.59 -1.05
C PHE A 118 6.08 9.84 -0.67
N ASP A 119 5.57 9.12 0.32
CA ASP A 119 4.24 9.27 0.88
C ASP A 119 4.07 10.74 1.34
N PHE A 120 4.96 11.31 2.14
CA PHE A 120 4.88 12.72 2.55
C PHE A 120 4.80 13.70 1.36
N ILE A 121 5.69 13.57 0.38
CA ILE A 121 5.69 14.42 -0.83
C ILE A 121 4.42 14.21 -1.65
N TRP A 122 3.94 12.98 -1.74
CA TRP A 122 2.73 12.64 -2.46
C TRP A 122 1.50 13.24 -1.77
N GLY A 123 1.41 13.17 -0.44
CA GLY A 123 0.36 13.82 0.35
C GLY A 123 0.36 15.34 0.19
N LEU A 124 1.54 15.97 0.12
CA LEU A 124 1.69 17.38 -0.24
C LEU A 124 1.24 17.65 -1.69
N HIS A 125 1.59 16.78 -2.64
CA HIS A 125 1.24 16.94 -4.06
C HIS A 125 -0.27 16.87 -4.30
N ILE A 126 -0.99 15.97 -3.61
CA ILE A 126 -2.44 15.85 -3.71
C ILE A 126 -3.20 16.69 -2.65
N MET A 127 -2.46 17.35 -1.76
CA MET A 127 -2.97 18.15 -0.64
C MET A 127 -4.00 17.40 0.24
N ASP A 128 -3.74 16.11 0.52
CA ASP A 128 -4.51 15.28 1.46
C ASP A 128 -3.55 14.69 2.51
N TRP A 129 -3.71 15.13 3.75
CA TRP A 129 -2.80 14.86 4.86
C TRP A 129 -3.29 13.76 5.80
N THR A 130 -4.54 13.29 5.63
CA THR A 130 -5.24 12.48 6.66
C THR A 130 -5.45 11.04 6.23
N GLU A 131 -5.96 10.80 5.03
CA GLU A 131 -6.33 9.44 4.61
C GLU A 131 -5.76 9.02 3.26
N ARG A 132 -5.23 9.96 2.45
CA ARG A 132 -4.60 9.66 1.15
C ARG A 132 -5.51 8.92 0.17
N ASP A 133 -6.81 8.87 0.47
CA ASP A 133 -7.83 8.14 -0.28
C ASP A 133 -8.83 9.08 -0.99
N ARG A 134 -8.82 10.40 -0.69
CA ARG A 134 -9.87 11.32 -1.15
C ARG A 134 -9.40 12.27 -2.25
N ILE A 135 -9.70 11.88 -3.49
CA ILE A 135 -9.47 12.65 -4.72
C ILE A 135 -10.36 13.91 -4.81
N ASN A 136 -11.34 14.11 -3.91
CA ASN A 136 -12.25 15.27 -3.92
C ASN A 136 -11.84 16.45 -3.02
N SER A 137 -10.55 16.59 -2.65
CA SER A 137 -10.14 17.65 -1.73
C SER A 137 -10.43 19.06 -2.30
N TRP A 138 -10.88 19.98 -1.44
CA TRP A 138 -11.15 21.38 -1.79
C TRP A 138 -9.92 22.07 -2.44
N TRP A 139 -8.72 21.58 -2.13
CA TRP A 139 -7.47 22.02 -2.72
C TRP A 139 -7.34 21.70 -4.21
N LEU A 140 -7.75 20.49 -4.64
CA LEU A 140 -7.75 20.12 -6.06
C LEU A 140 -8.72 20.99 -6.87
N LEU A 141 -9.88 21.32 -6.29
CA LEU A 141 -10.82 22.25 -6.90
C LEU A 141 -10.22 23.66 -7.02
N LEU A 142 -9.54 24.16 -5.99
CA LEU A 142 -8.90 25.48 -5.98
C LEU A 142 -7.77 25.58 -7.02
N PHE A 143 -6.90 24.56 -7.12
CA PHE A 143 -5.87 24.50 -8.16
C PHE A 143 -6.47 24.34 -9.56
N GLY A 144 -7.54 23.57 -9.72
CA GLY A 144 -8.27 23.45 -10.99
C GLY A 144 -8.87 24.78 -11.46
N ILE A 145 -9.53 25.52 -10.56
CA ILE A 145 -10.07 26.86 -10.85
C ILE A 145 -8.93 27.84 -11.13
N GLY A 146 -7.87 27.84 -10.31
CA GLY A 146 -6.70 28.71 -10.49
C GLY A 146 -5.99 28.47 -11.83
N GLY A 147 -5.77 27.21 -12.20
CA GLY A 147 -5.21 26.83 -13.51
C GLY A 147 -6.11 27.27 -14.67
N THR A 148 -7.43 27.17 -14.51
CA THR A 148 -8.39 27.64 -15.50
C THR A 148 -8.33 29.17 -15.67
N ILE A 149 -8.23 29.92 -14.58
CA ILE A 149 -8.08 31.39 -14.62
C ILE A 149 -6.77 31.79 -15.29
N ILE A 150 -5.66 31.09 -14.97
CA ILE A 150 -4.35 31.34 -15.59
C ILE A 150 -4.42 31.03 -17.10
N ALA A 151 -5.00 29.89 -17.49
CA ALA A 151 -5.20 29.56 -18.89
C ALA A 151 -6.05 30.62 -19.62
N LEU A 152 -7.18 31.04 -19.03
CA LEU A 152 -8.03 32.10 -19.60
C LEU A 152 -7.25 33.41 -19.75
N SER A 153 -6.48 33.82 -18.75
CA SER A 153 -5.67 35.03 -18.81
C SER A 153 -4.60 34.94 -19.90
N GLY A 154 -3.99 33.76 -20.08
CA GLY A 154 -3.07 33.49 -21.19
C GLY A 154 -3.75 33.61 -22.56
N PHE A 155 -4.96 33.07 -22.71
CA PHE A 155 -5.77 33.23 -23.93
C PHE A 155 -6.14 34.69 -24.19
N VAL A 156 -6.53 35.44 -23.16
CA VAL A 156 -6.85 36.88 -23.26
C VAL A 156 -5.61 37.69 -23.66
N LEU A 157 -4.45 37.41 -23.05
CA LEU A 157 -3.19 38.06 -23.40
C LEU A 157 -2.75 37.71 -24.83
N LEU A 158 -2.92 36.46 -25.26
CA LEU A 158 -2.63 36.03 -26.63
C LEU A 158 -3.56 36.72 -27.64
N ALA A 159 -4.86 36.82 -27.34
CA ALA A 159 -5.82 37.53 -28.17
C ALA A 159 -5.53 39.03 -28.24
N ASN A 160 -5.08 39.65 -27.14
CA ASN A 160 -4.73 41.06 -27.08
C ASN A 160 -3.37 41.36 -27.76
N ARG A 161 -2.42 40.43 -27.69
CA ARG A 161 -1.07 40.58 -28.27
C ARG A 161 -0.96 40.03 -29.69
N MET A 162 -1.90 39.22 -30.17
CA MET A 162 -1.98 38.90 -31.60
C MET A 162 -2.17 40.23 -32.34
N PRO A 163 -1.16 40.72 -33.08
CA PRO A 163 -1.34 41.91 -33.86
C PRO A 163 -2.41 41.53 -34.85
N ARG A 164 -3.57 42.20 -34.76
CA ARG A 164 -4.67 42.13 -35.73
C ARG A 164 -4.04 41.80 -37.05
N LEU A 165 -4.27 40.58 -37.55
CA LEU A 165 -3.80 40.16 -38.86
C LEU A 165 -4.45 41.19 -39.79
N ARG A 166 -3.70 42.27 -40.05
CA ARG A 166 -4.16 43.44 -40.78
C ARG A 166 -4.28 42.89 -42.17
N ARG A 167 -5.44 42.31 -42.49
CA ARG A 167 -5.90 42.12 -43.85
C ARG A 167 -5.96 43.53 -44.42
N ARG A 168 -4.83 43.99 -44.95
CA ARG A 168 -4.76 45.00 -45.98
C ARG A 168 -5.52 44.40 -47.15
N ILE A 169 -6.84 44.57 -47.17
CA ILE A 169 -7.61 44.44 -48.39
C ILE A 169 -7.16 45.61 -49.26
N LYS A 170 -6.18 45.35 -50.13
CA LYS A 170 -5.76 46.28 -51.18
C LYS A 170 -6.96 46.37 -52.14
N LYS A 171 -7.74 47.45 -52.07
CA LYS A 171 -8.65 47.80 -53.16
C LYS A 171 -7.79 48.16 -54.38
N SER A 172 -7.72 47.29 -55.38
CA SER A 172 -7.24 47.68 -56.70
C SER A 172 -8.28 48.58 -57.34
N LYS A 173 -7.95 49.87 -57.54
CA LYS A 173 -8.63 50.70 -58.54
C LYS A 173 -8.28 50.10 -59.90
N LEU A 174 -9.28 49.61 -60.63
CA LEU A 174 -9.19 49.45 -62.08
C LEU A 174 -9.74 50.75 -62.69
N ALA A 175 -8.91 51.37 -63.50
CA ALA A 175 -9.23 52.48 -64.39
C ALA A 175 -9.86 51.94 -65.68
#